data_AF-A0A661TJ67-F1
#
_entry.id   AF-A0A661TJ67-F1
#
_cell.length_a   1.000
_cell.length_b   1.000
_cell.length_c   1.000
_cell.angle_alpha   90.00
_cell.angle_beta   90.00
_cell.angle_gamma   90.00
#
_symmetry.space_group_name_H-M   'P 1'
#
loop_
_entity.id
_entity.type
_entity.pdbx_description
1 polymer ?
#
loop_
_entity_poly.entity_id
_entity_poly.type
_entity_poly.pdbx_seq_one_letter_code
_entity_poly.pdbx_strand_id
1 'polypeptide(L)'
;MATERTGQITDYSNQDTEFSVENVSLDDPKSKYSPNFSKWNGYYRVIPELRAVINKMASWTFGRGIKGTKENLEKLNKIKGHGKDSPRTVLKNLWKTALICGDSFAHIIRDEKGNITNLKPLNPEKITIIANEFGIIIGYKHKDRKKIYDPEEIFHLSYERTADEIHGISFLESLEDLIISRNEALEDLRILYHRNIKPIQFFEVATSDKSKLNLIEGTINEAYKKSENVVIPEGIVKEIKKSSTPHYGTLDSLNYIKFLVRQFVTSCGIPEVIMGWGAETTEASSKIIYLAFQQEIEDMQIYNEEMIKNQLDIEIELEFPASIEESLKQDQKKDKGQIKELNTNPVKDG
;
A
#
# COMPACT_ATOMS: atom_id res chain seq x y z
N MET A 1 41.92 -9.13 47.93
CA MET A 1 41.82 -8.35 46.68
C MET A 1 40.46 -8.63 46.09
N ALA A 2 39.55 -7.68 46.20
CA ALA A 2 38.19 -7.80 45.67
C ALA A 2 38.18 -7.35 44.21
N THR A 3 37.67 -8.20 43.33
CA THR A 3 37.54 -7.92 41.90
C THR A 3 36.31 -7.03 41.70
N GLU A 4 36.52 -5.77 41.32
CA GLU A 4 35.43 -4.87 40.92
C GLU A 4 34.81 -5.37 39.62
N ARG A 5 33.53 -5.77 39.68
CA ARG A 5 32.69 -5.91 38.48
C ARG A 5 32.20 -4.51 38.12
N THR A 6 32.83 -3.87 37.14
CA THR A 6 32.27 -2.70 36.45
C THR A 6 31.12 -3.16 35.55
N GLY A 7 29.94 -3.35 36.15
CA GLY A 7 28.70 -3.39 35.39
C GLY A 7 28.40 -1.97 34.94
N GLN A 8 28.58 -1.68 33.64
CA GLN A 8 27.95 -0.51 33.04
C GLN A 8 26.44 -0.72 33.14
N ILE A 9 25.79 0.03 34.02
CA ILE A 9 24.34 0.20 33.98
C ILE A 9 24.10 1.04 32.73
N THR A 10 23.52 0.45 31.69
CA THR A 10 22.93 1.23 30.60
C THR A 10 21.80 2.04 31.21
N ASP A 11 22.04 3.35 31.32
CA ASP A 11 21.05 4.31 31.74
C ASP A 11 19.90 4.31 30.72
N TYR A 12 18.69 3.96 31.17
CA TYR A 12 17.47 4.02 30.37
C TYR A 12 16.74 5.37 30.57
N SER A 13 17.39 6.38 31.14
CA SER A 13 16.80 7.71 31.38
C SER A 13 16.40 8.50 30.14
N ASN A 14 16.56 7.96 28.92
CA ASN A 14 16.08 8.57 27.69
C ASN A 14 14.65 8.13 27.30
N GLN A 15 13.85 7.59 28.23
CA GLN A 15 12.45 7.19 27.97
C GLN A 15 11.41 8.30 28.14
N ASP A 16 11.82 9.56 28.28
CA ASP A 16 10.90 10.71 28.30
C ASP A 16 10.89 11.48 26.98
N THR A 17 10.74 10.79 25.85
CA THR A 17 10.06 11.41 24.72
C THR A 17 8.59 11.02 24.85
N GLU A 18 7.82 11.86 25.57
CA GLU A 18 6.37 11.85 25.49
C GLU A 18 5.99 11.79 24.01
N PHE A 19 5.15 10.82 23.62
CA PHE A 19 4.68 10.74 22.25
C PHE A 19 3.99 12.07 21.89
N SER A 20 4.64 12.86 21.04
CA SER A 20 4.11 14.11 20.53
C SER A 20 4.02 14.01 19.02
N VAL A 21 2.84 14.32 18.48
CA VAL A 21 2.68 14.53 17.05
C VAL A 21 3.12 15.96 16.75
N GLU A 22 4.01 16.12 15.76
CA GLU A 22 4.40 17.46 15.32
C GLU A 22 3.19 18.20 14.74
N ASN A 23 3.07 19.49 15.06
CA ASN A 23 2.03 20.32 14.45
C ASN A 23 2.34 20.51 12.96
N VAL A 24 1.44 20.07 12.09
CA VAL A 24 1.53 20.28 10.65
C VAL A 24 0.59 21.43 10.26
N SER A 25 1.14 22.45 9.60
CA SER A 25 0.35 23.52 8.96
C SER A 25 0.06 23.12 7.52
N LEU A 26 -1.11 23.53 7.01
CA LEU A 26 -1.43 23.45 5.59
C LEU A 26 -0.50 24.35 4.77
N ASP A 27 -0.41 24.05 3.47
CA ASP A 27 0.40 24.78 2.50
C ASP A 27 0.06 26.29 2.46
N ASP A 28 1.09 27.14 2.38
CA ASP A 28 0.95 28.60 2.29
C ASP A 28 0.20 29.00 0.99
N PRO A 29 -0.60 30.09 0.97
CA PRO A 29 -1.46 30.43 -0.17
C PRO A 29 -0.71 30.75 -1.47
N LYS A 30 0.63 30.82 -1.47
CA LYS A 30 1.48 31.00 -2.67
C LYS A 30 2.10 29.68 -3.13
N SER A 31 1.33 28.59 -3.08
CA SER A 31 1.87 27.25 -3.24
C SER A 31 2.10 26.89 -4.71
N LYS A 32 3.34 26.47 -4.97
CA LYS A 32 3.70 25.62 -6.11
C LYS A 32 3.92 24.24 -5.54
N TYR A 33 3.15 23.27 -6.01
CA TYR A 33 3.28 21.90 -5.54
C TYR A 33 3.75 20.97 -6.66
N SER A 34 4.59 19.99 -6.33
CA SER A 34 5.03 18.94 -7.25
C SER A 34 4.98 17.59 -6.54
N PRO A 35 4.15 16.64 -6.97
CA PRO A 35 4.03 15.35 -6.30
C PRO A 35 5.36 14.59 -6.32
N ASN A 36 5.70 13.95 -5.19
CA ASN A 36 6.86 13.06 -5.10
C ASN A 36 6.54 11.66 -5.67
N PHE A 37 6.16 11.61 -6.95
CA PHE A 37 5.73 10.37 -7.58
C PHE A 37 6.82 9.30 -7.60
N SER A 38 8.11 9.67 -7.75
CA SER A 38 9.20 8.70 -7.79
C SER A 38 9.32 7.90 -6.48
N LYS A 39 9.26 8.57 -5.33
CA LYS A 39 9.25 7.93 -4.00
C LYS A 39 8.09 6.93 -3.88
N TRP A 40 6.87 7.41 -4.08
CA TRP A 40 5.67 6.62 -3.86
C TRP A 40 5.47 5.49 -4.88
N ASN A 41 5.82 5.73 -6.15
CA ASN A 41 5.84 4.69 -7.17
C ASN A 41 6.93 3.63 -6.90
N GLY A 42 8.01 3.99 -6.19
CA GLY A 42 9.00 3.04 -5.65
C GLY A 42 8.36 2.05 -4.69
N TYR A 43 7.68 2.55 -3.65
CA TYR A 43 6.93 1.72 -2.70
C TYR A 43 5.89 0.83 -3.40
N TYR A 44 5.07 1.41 -4.29
CA TYR A 44 4.07 0.67 -5.07
C TYR A 44 4.67 -0.46 -5.93
N ARG A 45 5.90 -0.30 -6.44
CA ARG A 45 6.53 -1.30 -7.32
C ARG A 45 7.25 -2.41 -6.56
N VAL A 46 7.80 -2.09 -5.39
CA VAL A 46 8.62 -3.02 -4.61
C VAL A 46 7.76 -3.86 -3.66
N ILE A 47 6.70 -3.29 -3.08
CA ILE A 47 5.90 -3.97 -2.05
C ILE A 47 4.66 -4.63 -2.68
N PRO A 48 4.61 -5.97 -2.76
CA PRO A 48 3.54 -6.66 -3.48
C PRO A 48 2.17 -6.53 -2.81
N GLU A 49 2.09 -6.50 -1.49
CA GLU A 49 0.82 -6.38 -0.75
C GLU A 49 0.19 -5.01 -0.96
N LEU A 50 0.99 -3.95 -0.85
CA LEU A 50 0.58 -2.57 -1.13
C LEU A 50 0.11 -2.42 -2.58
N ARG A 51 0.85 -3.01 -3.53
CA ARG A 51 0.44 -3.06 -4.94
C ARG A 51 -0.90 -3.75 -5.13
N ALA A 52 -1.14 -4.84 -4.41
CA ALA A 52 -2.40 -5.57 -4.47
C ALA A 52 -3.56 -4.73 -3.94
N VAL A 53 -3.39 -4.06 -2.78
CA VAL A 53 -4.38 -3.16 -2.18
C VAL A 53 -4.78 -2.05 -3.15
N ILE A 54 -3.81 -1.28 -3.66
CA ILE A 54 -4.07 -0.16 -4.58
C ILE A 54 -4.73 -0.63 -5.87
N ASN A 55 -4.28 -1.76 -6.42
CA ASN A 55 -4.89 -2.34 -7.62
C ASN A 55 -6.32 -2.83 -7.34
N LYS A 56 -6.60 -3.32 -6.13
CA LYS A 56 -7.92 -3.80 -5.71
C LYS A 56 -8.87 -2.62 -5.57
N MET A 57 -8.51 -1.56 -4.84
CA MET A 57 -9.28 -0.30 -4.75
C MET A 57 -9.63 0.22 -6.16
N ALA A 58 -8.63 0.43 -7.02
CA ALA A 58 -8.88 0.90 -8.38
C ALA A 58 -9.73 -0.07 -9.23
N SER A 59 -9.69 -1.37 -8.93
CA SER A 59 -10.54 -2.36 -9.58
C SER A 59 -11.96 -2.37 -9.04
N TRP A 60 -12.18 -2.07 -7.77
CA TRP A 60 -13.54 -1.91 -7.23
C TRP A 60 -14.19 -0.64 -7.79
N THR A 61 -13.45 0.46 -7.90
CA THR A 61 -13.97 1.73 -8.45
C THR A 61 -14.31 1.62 -9.95
N PHE A 62 -13.43 1.06 -10.80
CA PHE A 62 -13.59 1.04 -12.27
C PHE A 62 -13.74 -0.36 -12.90
N GLY A 63 -13.97 -1.40 -12.09
CA GLY A 63 -13.85 -2.79 -12.54
C GLY A 63 -14.97 -3.26 -13.44
N ARG A 64 -16.22 -2.96 -13.07
CA ARG A 64 -17.41 -3.55 -13.67
C ARG A 64 -17.81 -2.87 -14.97
N GLY A 65 -17.80 -1.54 -15.03
CA GLY A 65 -18.17 -0.83 -16.24
C GLY A 65 -18.46 0.65 -16.00
N ILE A 66 -18.78 1.33 -17.08
CA ILE A 66 -19.20 2.72 -17.10
C ILE A 66 -20.53 2.78 -17.84
N LYS A 67 -21.55 3.32 -17.18
CA LYS A 67 -22.87 3.64 -17.74
C LYS A 67 -22.96 5.13 -18.03
N GLY A 68 -23.89 5.49 -18.90
CA GLY A 68 -24.17 6.87 -19.28
C GLY A 68 -25.10 6.93 -20.47
N THR A 69 -25.46 8.14 -20.87
CA THR A 69 -26.23 8.34 -22.11
C THR A 69 -25.40 7.95 -23.33
N LYS A 70 -26.05 7.63 -24.45
CA LYS A 70 -25.36 7.29 -25.69
C LYS A 70 -24.37 8.38 -26.11
N GLU A 71 -24.76 9.64 -26.00
CA GLU A 71 -23.92 10.79 -26.32
C GLU A 71 -22.65 10.85 -25.44
N ASN A 72 -22.81 10.70 -24.12
CA ASN A 72 -21.68 10.75 -23.18
C ASN A 72 -20.73 9.57 -23.39
N LEU A 73 -21.25 8.37 -23.65
CA LEU A 73 -20.43 7.20 -23.97
C LEU A 73 -19.69 7.36 -25.30
N GLU A 74 -20.29 7.99 -26.31
CA GLU A 74 -19.60 8.32 -27.57
C GLU A 74 -18.47 9.34 -27.37
N LYS A 75 -18.68 10.38 -26.55
CA LYS A 75 -17.61 11.32 -26.14
C LYS A 75 -16.49 10.57 -25.42
N LEU A 76 -16.85 9.74 -24.44
CA LEU A 76 -15.91 8.98 -23.64
C LEU A 76 -15.08 8.00 -24.49
N ASN A 77 -15.70 7.30 -25.44
CA ASN A 77 -15.06 6.29 -26.31
C ASN A 77 -13.96 6.84 -27.23
N LYS A 78 -13.88 8.16 -27.41
CA LYS A 78 -12.77 8.83 -28.10
C LYS A 78 -11.48 8.80 -27.28
N ILE A 79 -11.56 8.66 -25.96
CA ILE A 79 -10.38 8.57 -25.09
C ILE A 79 -9.63 7.27 -25.36
N LYS A 80 -8.37 7.41 -25.81
CA LYS A 80 -7.46 6.30 -26.15
C LYS A 80 -6.15 6.31 -25.38
N GLY A 81 -5.91 7.29 -24.50
CA GLY A 81 -4.68 7.36 -23.72
C GLY A 81 -3.45 7.43 -24.61
N HIS A 82 -2.66 6.36 -24.60
CA HIS A 82 -1.48 6.22 -25.47
C HIS A 82 -1.78 5.61 -26.85
N GLY A 83 -3.06 5.46 -27.22
CA GLY A 83 -3.53 4.94 -28.51
C GLY A 83 -4.01 3.49 -28.48
N LYS A 84 -3.76 2.74 -27.40
CA LYS A 84 -4.25 1.35 -27.23
C LYS A 84 -5.17 1.18 -26.02
N ASP A 85 -5.41 2.25 -25.27
CA ASP A 85 -6.25 2.20 -24.08
C ASP A 85 -7.73 2.29 -24.44
N SER A 86 -8.55 1.75 -23.54
CA SER A 86 -9.97 2.09 -23.45
C SER A 86 -10.16 3.29 -22.51
N PRO A 87 -11.29 4.00 -22.55
CA PRO A 87 -11.54 5.10 -21.62
C PRO A 87 -11.48 4.64 -20.17
N ARG A 88 -12.03 3.46 -19.88
CA ARG A 88 -11.99 2.83 -18.56
C ARG A 88 -10.56 2.57 -18.08
N THR A 89 -9.67 2.08 -18.95
CA THR A 89 -8.27 1.83 -18.54
C THR A 89 -7.50 3.13 -18.31
N VAL A 90 -7.81 4.20 -19.05
CA VAL A 90 -7.24 5.54 -18.81
C VAL A 90 -7.70 6.08 -17.46
N LEU A 91 -9.01 6.13 -17.20
CA LEU A 91 -9.57 6.65 -15.95
C LEU A 91 -9.10 5.85 -14.74
N LYS A 92 -9.11 4.50 -14.84
CA LYS A 92 -8.56 3.63 -13.81
C LYS A 92 -7.07 3.89 -13.55
N ASN A 93 -6.30 4.18 -14.60
CA ASN A 93 -4.89 4.50 -14.44
C ASN A 93 -4.67 5.84 -13.73
N LEU A 94 -5.50 6.84 -14.03
CA LEU A 94 -5.48 8.14 -13.36
C LEU A 94 -5.83 8.00 -11.88
N TRP A 95 -6.94 7.34 -11.57
CA TRP A 95 -7.35 7.10 -10.18
C TRP A 95 -6.28 6.35 -9.37
N LYS A 96 -5.73 5.27 -9.94
CA LYS A 96 -4.62 4.54 -9.33
C LYS A 96 -3.39 5.43 -9.09
N THR A 97 -3.11 6.37 -10.00
CA THR A 97 -1.99 7.30 -9.85
C THR A 97 -2.25 8.31 -8.72
N ALA A 98 -3.49 8.80 -8.59
CA ALA A 98 -3.90 9.67 -7.50
C ALA A 98 -3.76 8.95 -6.14
N LEU A 99 -4.19 7.69 -6.04
CA LEU A 99 -3.95 6.87 -4.84
C LEU A 99 -2.44 6.75 -4.52
N ILE A 100 -1.57 6.61 -5.53
CA ILE A 100 -0.14 6.43 -5.31
C ILE A 100 0.54 7.70 -4.80
N CYS A 101 0.27 8.88 -5.35
CA CYS A 101 1.03 10.08 -5.01
C CYS A 101 0.19 11.31 -4.65
N GLY A 102 -1.08 11.10 -4.28
CA GLY A 102 -2.05 12.16 -4.01
C GLY A 102 -2.69 12.70 -5.29
N ASP A 103 -1.90 12.95 -6.33
CA ASP A 103 -2.41 13.57 -7.55
C ASP A 103 -2.21 12.74 -8.83
N SER A 104 -3.11 12.92 -9.78
CA SER A 104 -2.93 12.44 -11.15
C SER A 104 -3.31 13.51 -12.17
N PHE A 105 -2.59 13.54 -13.29
CA PHE A 105 -2.82 14.53 -14.34
C PHE A 105 -2.97 13.85 -15.70
N ALA A 106 -3.86 14.37 -16.52
CA ALA A 106 -3.92 14.05 -17.94
C ALA A 106 -4.10 15.31 -18.78
N HIS A 107 -3.40 15.37 -19.91
CA HIS A 107 -3.63 16.42 -20.90
C HIS A 107 -4.93 16.12 -21.65
N ILE A 108 -5.87 17.05 -21.58
CA ILE A 108 -7.13 17.03 -22.32
C ILE A 108 -6.83 17.50 -23.74
N ILE A 109 -6.95 16.61 -24.71
CA ILE A 109 -6.71 16.92 -26.12
C ILE A 109 -8.05 17.18 -26.79
N ARG A 110 -8.25 18.39 -27.29
CA ARG A 110 -9.48 18.81 -27.97
C ARG A 110 -9.25 19.03 -29.47
N ASP A 111 -10.29 18.88 -30.27
CA ASP A 111 -10.29 19.30 -31.68
C ASP A 111 -10.50 20.82 -31.80
N GLU A 112 -10.43 21.35 -33.03
CA GLU A 112 -10.66 22.77 -33.34
C GLU A 112 -12.06 23.26 -32.93
N LYS A 113 -13.01 22.33 -32.74
CA LYS A 113 -14.39 22.63 -32.32
C LYS A 113 -14.57 22.52 -30.80
N GLY A 114 -13.50 22.26 -30.05
CA GLY A 114 -13.52 22.13 -28.59
C GLY A 114 -13.94 20.75 -28.07
N ASN A 115 -14.23 19.78 -28.94
CA ASN A 115 -14.61 18.43 -28.51
C ASN A 115 -13.40 17.65 -28.03
N ILE A 116 -13.55 16.90 -26.94
CA ILE A 116 -12.51 16.00 -26.46
C ILE A 116 -12.27 14.89 -27.49
N THR A 117 -11.02 14.74 -27.89
CA THR A 117 -10.55 13.70 -28.81
C THR A 117 -9.68 12.67 -28.12
N ASN A 118 -9.01 13.04 -27.01
CA ASN A 118 -8.25 12.11 -26.21
C ASN A 118 -7.99 12.67 -24.80
N LEU A 119 -7.70 11.78 -23.86
CA LEU A 119 -7.22 12.10 -22.53
C LEU A 119 -5.88 11.37 -22.33
N LYS A 120 -4.77 12.10 -22.25
CA LYS A 120 -3.43 11.50 -22.17
C LYS A 120 -2.86 11.65 -20.77
N PRO A 121 -2.75 10.56 -19.98
CA PRO A 121 -2.08 10.60 -18.68
C PRO A 121 -0.65 11.15 -18.80
N LEU A 122 -0.29 12.01 -17.87
CA LEU A 122 1.03 12.61 -17.73
C LEU A 122 1.74 12.00 -16.51
N ASN A 123 3.07 12.09 -16.48
CA ASN A 123 3.82 11.72 -15.29
C ASN A 123 3.65 12.84 -14.24
N PRO A 124 3.08 12.56 -13.04
CA PRO A 124 2.89 13.58 -12.02
C PRO A 124 4.19 14.24 -11.55
N GLU A 125 5.30 13.52 -11.55
CA GLU A 125 6.62 14.06 -11.20
C GLU A 125 7.05 15.24 -12.10
N LYS A 126 6.53 15.28 -13.32
CA LYS A 126 6.85 16.29 -14.33
C LYS A 126 5.90 17.47 -14.32
N ILE A 127 4.89 17.48 -13.46
CA ILE A 127 3.89 18.55 -13.37
C ILE A 127 4.07 19.29 -12.05
N THR A 128 4.02 20.61 -12.13
CA THR A 128 3.96 21.50 -10.98
C THR A 128 2.64 22.25 -11.02
N ILE A 129 1.83 22.09 -9.98
CA ILE A 129 0.59 22.85 -9.77
C ILE A 129 0.98 24.28 -9.41
N ILE A 130 0.31 25.26 -10.00
CA ILE A 130 0.50 26.68 -9.70
C ILE A 130 -0.84 27.23 -9.23
N ALA A 131 -0.88 27.71 -7.99
CA ALA A 131 -2.03 28.41 -7.43
C ALA A 131 -1.77 29.91 -7.27
N ASN A 132 -2.85 30.69 -7.18
CA ASN A 132 -2.83 32.08 -6.75
C ASN A 132 -2.88 32.19 -5.22
N GLU A 133 -2.80 33.42 -4.69
CA GLU A 133 -2.82 33.74 -3.26
C GLU A 133 -4.10 33.31 -2.51
N PHE A 134 -5.10 32.77 -3.21
CA PHE A 134 -6.35 32.26 -2.64
C PHE A 134 -6.43 30.73 -2.69
N GLY A 135 -5.34 30.02 -3.03
CA GLY A 135 -5.35 28.57 -3.19
C GLY A 135 -6.10 28.08 -4.44
N ILE A 136 -6.38 28.97 -5.40
CA ILE A 136 -7.05 28.60 -6.66
C ILE A 136 -6.00 28.26 -7.70
N ILE A 137 -6.11 27.07 -8.29
CA ILE A 137 -5.21 26.62 -9.36
C ILE A 137 -5.39 27.51 -10.60
N ILE A 138 -4.31 28.17 -11.00
CA ILE A 138 -4.25 29.05 -12.19
C ILE A 138 -3.49 28.42 -13.36
N GLY A 139 -2.85 27.27 -13.16
CA GLY A 139 -2.26 26.50 -14.25
C GLY A 139 -1.31 25.41 -13.79
N TYR A 140 -0.78 24.68 -14.77
CA TYR A 140 0.13 23.56 -14.56
C TYR A 140 1.40 23.75 -15.39
N LYS A 141 2.56 23.75 -14.73
CA LYS A 141 3.84 23.85 -15.41
C LYS A 141 4.46 22.48 -15.59
N HIS A 142 4.81 22.13 -16.83
CA HIS A 142 5.57 20.92 -17.09
C HIS A 142 7.07 21.17 -16.92
N LYS A 143 7.80 20.33 -16.19
CA LYS A 143 9.23 20.54 -15.91
C LYS A 143 10.09 20.58 -17.18
N ASP A 144 9.91 19.62 -18.08
CA ASP A 144 10.73 19.51 -19.30
C ASP A 144 10.27 20.41 -20.46
N ARG A 145 9.08 21.01 -20.38
CA ARG A 145 8.50 21.79 -21.47
C ARG A 145 8.34 23.22 -20.99
N LYS A 146 8.73 24.20 -21.82
CA LYS A 146 8.41 25.62 -21.54
C LYS A 146 6.91 25.95 -21.73
N LYS A 147 6.03 24.95 -21.66
CA LYS A 147 4.57 25.10 -21.74
C LYS A 147 4.01 25.14 -20.33
N ILE A 148 3.29 26.21 -20.04
CA ILE A 148 2.32 26.26 -18.94
C ILE A 148 0.99 25.90 -19.57
N TYR A 149 0.28 24.98 -18.93
CA TYR A 149 -1.06 24.57 -19.31
C TYR A 149 -2.07 25.36 -18.49
N ASP A 150 -3.14 25.78 -19.14
CA ASP A 150 -4.27 26.38 -18.45
C ASP A 150 -5.02 25.31 -17.64
N PRO A 151 -5.76 25.69 -16.58
CA PRO A 151 -6.49 24.72 -15.76
C PRO A 151 -7.41 23.80 -16.57
N GLU A 152 -8.05 24.32 -17.62
CA GLU A 152 -8.97 23.58 -18.49
C GLU A 152 -8.27 22.62 -19.48
N GLU A 153 -6.95 22.72 -19.65
CA GLU A 153 -6.16 21.81 -20.50
C GLU A 153 -5.75 20.54 -19.75
N ILE A 154 -5.87 20.51 -18.42
CA ILE A 154 -5.43 19.39 -17.58
C ILE A 154 -6.60 18.84 -16.78
N PHE A 155 -6.83 17.54 -16.94
CA PHE A 155 -7.67 16.78 -16.04
C PHE A 155 -6.84 16.40 -14.81
N HIS A 156 -7.28 16.81 -13.63
CA HIS A 156 -6.58 16.64 -12.36
C HIS A 156 -7.46 15.92 -11.35
N LEU A 157 -6.99 14.80 -10.82
CA LEU A 157 -7.61 14.14 -9.66
C LEU A 157 -6.70 14.30 -8.45
N SER A 158 -7.29 14.64 -7.30
CA SER A 158 -6.62 14.76 -6.00
C SER A 158 -7.29 13.86 -4.98
N TYR A 159 -6.54 12.91 -4.44
CA TYR A 159 -6.98 12.00 -3.39
C TYR A 159 -6.88 12.68 -2.02
N GLU A 160 -7.94 12.57 -1.19
CA GLU A 160 -7.96 13.01 0.22
C GLU A 160 -7.42 14.43 0.48
N ARG A 161 -7.72 15.36 -0.43
CA ARG A 161 -7.36 16.77 -0.26
C ARG A 161 -8.04 17.37 0.97
N THR A 162 -7.28 18.05 1.81
CA THR A 162 -7.79 18.65 3.05
C THR A 162 -7.91 20.16 2.92
N ALA A 163 -9.07 20.70 3.28
CA ALA A 163 -9.34 22.14 3.30
C ALA A 163 -8.94 22.88 1.99
N ASP A 164 -8.07 23.87 2.07
CA ASP A 164 -7.62 24.73 0.96
C ASP A 164 -6.35 24.23 0.26
N GLU A 165 -5.92 22.99 0.52
CA GLU A 165 -4.81 22.37 -0.20
C GLU A 165 -5.07 22.34 -1.71
N ILE A 166 -4.00 22.51 -2.47
CA ILE A 166 -4.02 22.51 -3.94
C ILE A 166 -3.66 21.15 -4.53
N HIS A 167 -3.37 20.17 -3.67
CA HIS A 167 -2.90 18.84 -4.01
C HIS A 167 -3.59 17.78 -3.17
N GLY A 168 -3.51 16.52 -3.61
CA GLY A 168 -3.95 15.38 -2.82
C GLY A 168 -2.88 14.88 -1.86
N ILE A 169 -3.29 14.07 -0.89
CA ILE A 169 -2.41 13.35 0.03
C ILE A 169 -2.23 11.93 -0.50
N SER A 170 -1.02 11.38 -0.46
CA SER A 170 -0.83 10.00 -0.91
C SER A 170 -1.44 9.02 0.08
N PHE A 171 -2.17 8.01 -0.41
CA PHE A 171 -2.61 6.88 0.42
C PHE A 171 -1.42 6.16 1.11
N LEU A 172 -0.23 6.22 0.51
CA LEU A 172 0.98 5.59 1.05
C LEU A 172 1.62 6.42 2.16
N GLU A 173 1.32 7.71 2.24
CA GLU A 173 1.94 8.63 3.20
C GLU A 173 1.56 8.29 4.63
N SER A 174 0.27 8.03 4.88
CA SER A 174 -0.23 7.58 6.18
C SER A 174 0.26 6.18 6.58
N LEU A 175 0.78 5.40 5.63
CA LEU A 175 1.23 4.02 5.82
C LEU A 175 2.75 3.89 5.86
N GLU A 176 3.51 4.96 5.62
CA GLU A 176 4.95 4.88 5.39
C GLU A 176 5.71 4.27 6.56
N ASP A 177 5.49 4.77 7.78
CA ASP A 177 6.17 4.27 8.98
C ASP A 177 5.87 2.78 9.24
N LEU A 178 4.61 2.39 9.01
CA LEU A 178 4.18 1.01 9.17
C LEU A 178 4.80 0.09 8.09
N ILE A 179 4.89 0.59 6.86
CA ILE A 179 5.56 -0.08 5.75
C ILE A 179 7.05 -0.31 6.07
N ILE A 180 7.75 0.73 6.54
CA ILE A 180 9.17 0.66 6.89
C ILE A 180 9.37 -0.34 8.03
N SER A 181 8.64 -0.18 9.13
CA SER A 181 8.75 -1.03 10.32
C SER A 181 8.47 -2.51 9.99
N ARG A 182 7.46 -2.77 9.14
CA ARG A 182 7.14 -4.13 8.69
C ARG A 182 8.26 -4.73 7.84
N ASN A 183 8.78 -3.98 6.87
CA ASN A 183 9.81 -4.50 5.98
C ASN A 183 11.11 -4.76 6.72
N GLU A 184 11.47 -3.91 7.69
CA GLU A 184 12.60 -4.14 8.60
C GLU A 184 12.40 -5.43 9.40
N ALA A 185 11.23 -5.63 10.02
CA ALA A 185 10.95 -6.84 10.78
C ALA A 185 10.99 -8.13 9.93
N LEU A 186 10.54 -8.07 8.68
CA LEU A 186 10.61 -9.20 7.74
C LEU A 186 12.06 -9.49 7.31
N GLU A 187 12.87 -8.47 7.12
CA GLU A 187 14.29 -8.60 6.77
C GLU A 187 15.09 -9.20 7.93
N ASP A 188 14.84 -8.75 9.16
CA ASP A 188 15.45 -9.32 10.36
C ASP A 188 15.05 -10.78 10.55
N LEU A 189 13.77 -11.11 10.32
CA LEU A 189 13.30 -12.49 10.37
C LEU A 189 14.00 -13.36 9.31
N ARG A 190 14.18 -12.84 8.09
CA ARG A 190 14.91 -13.51 7.03
C ARG A 190 16.35 -13.81 7.45
N ILE A 191 17.03 -12.83 8.05
CA ILE A 191 18.40 -12.99 8.56
C ILE A 191 18.42 -14.01 9.70
N LEU A 192 17.46 -13.98 10.62
CA LEU A 192 17.35 -14.91 11.74
C LEU A 192 17.18 -16.35 11.24
N TYR A 193 16.26 -16.61 10.31
CA TYR A 193 16.11 -17.94 9.71
C TYR A 193 17.34 -18.35 8.92
N HIS A 194 17.98 -17.42 8.20
CA HIS A 194 19.23 -17.71 7.50
C HIS A 194 20.33 -18.13 8.48
N ARG A 195 20.46 -17.46 9.62
CA ARG A 195 21.40 -17.80 10.69
C ARG A 195 21.03 -19.09 11.43
N ASN A 196 19.74 -19.43 11.52
CA ASN A 196 19.32 -20.71 12.09
C ASN A 196 19.80 -21.90 11.22
N ILE A 197 19.71 -21.75 9.89
CA ILE A 197 20.17 -22.76 8.93
C ILE A 197 21.70 -22.73 8.79
N LYS A 198 22.30 -21.53 8.77
CA LYS A 198 23.74 -21.27 8.66
C LYS A 198 24.23 -20.53 9.91
N PRO A 199 24.48 -21.25 11.02
CA PRO A 199 24.86 -20.62 12.28
C PRO A 199 26.21 -19.92 12.16
N ILE A 200 26.33 -18.80 12.86
CA ILE A 200 27.62 -18.15 13.05
C ILE A 200 28.48 -19.10 13.90
N GLN A 201 29.68 -19.40 13.42
CA GLN A 201 30.64 -20.23 14.13
C GLN A 201 31.90 -19.44 14.44
N PHE A 202 32.36 -19.53 15.68
CA PHE A 202 33.65 -19.01 16.09
C PHE A 202 34.68 -20.12 16.00
N PHE A 203 35.72 -19.88 15.18
CA PHE A 203 36.85 -20.78 15.03
C PHE A 203 38.03 -20.21 15.80
N GLU A 204 38.43 -20.88 16.87
CA GLU A 204 39.67 -20.54 17.58
C GLU A 204 40.85 -21.23 16.89
N VAL A 205 41.77 -20.45 16.31
CA VAL A 205 42.90 -21.00 15.53
C VAL A 205 44.21 -20.80 16.29
N ALA A 206 45.05 -21.83 16.34
CA ALA A 206 46.33 -21.84 17.04
C ALA A 206 47.50 -21.21 16.22
N THR A 207 47.23 -20.22 15.37
CA THR A 207 48.26 -19.55 14.56
C THR A 207 47.99 -18.05 14.43
N SER A 208 49.06 -17.26 14.41
CA SER A 208 49.05 -15.81 14.20
C SER A 208 49.56 -15.39 12.81
N ASP A 209 49.89 -16.36 11.95
CA ASP A 209 50.32 -16.12 10.57
C ASP A 209 49.10 -15.81 9.66
N LYS A 210 49.06 -14.58 9.14
CA LYS A 210 47.98 -14.08 8.27
C LYS A 210 47.77 -14.94 7.01
N SER A 211 48.82 -15.51 6.42
CA SER A 211 48.69 -16.31 5.20
C SER A 211 47.98 -17.63 5.46
N LYS A 212 48.25 -18.26 6.62
CA LYS A 212 47.59 -19.50 7.04
C LYS A 212 46.16 -19.24 7.49
N LEU A 213 45.91 -18.13 8.17
CA LEU A 213 44.55 -17.70 8.54
C LEU A 213 43.67 -17.49 7.30
N ASN A 214 44.16 -16.79 6.28
CA ASN A 214 43.42 -16.55 5.05
C ASN A 214 43.11 -17.84 4.27
N LEU A 215 44.02 -18.83 4.30
CA LEU A 215 43.80 -20.12 3.65
C LEU A 215 42.73 -20.95 4.38
N ILE A 216 42.77 -20.96 5.73
CA ILE A 216 41.76 -21.61 6.57
C ILE A 216 40.38 -20.94 6.38
N GLU A 217 40.34 -19.61 6.40
CA GLU A 217 39.12 -18.83 6.14
C GLU A 217 38.56 -19.15 4.75
N GLY A 218 39.41 -19.20 3.72
CA GLY A 218 39.02 -19.57 2.36
C GLY A 218 38.40 -20.97 2.27
N THR A 219 39.05 -21.97 2.87
CA THR A 219 38.54 -23.36 2.87
C THR A 219 37.20 -23.47 3.61
N ILE A 220 37.07 -22.83 4.78
CA ILE A 220 35.83 -22.82 5.56
C ILE A 220 34.71 -22.13 4.77
N ASN A 221 34.98 -20.96 4.18
CA ASN A 221 34.00 -20.21 3.40
C ASN A 221 33.54 -20.95 2.14
N GLU A 222 34.44 -21.65 1.44
CA GLU A 222 34.05 -22.48 0.29
C GLU A 222 33.16 -23.65 0.71
N ALA A 223 33.50 -24.32 1.81
CA ALA A 223 32.70 -25.42 2.32
C ALA A 223 31.31 -24.98 2.79
N TYR A 224 31.20 -23.79 3.40
CA TYR A 224 29.90 -23.19 3.74
C TYR A 224 29.07 -22.79 2.53
N LYS A 225 29.72 -22.40 1.43
CA LYS A 225 29.03 -22.13 0.16
C LYS A 225 28.53 -23.40 -0.50
N LYS A 226 29.34 -24.47 -0.50
CA LYS A 226 29.03 -25.75 -1.16
C LYS A 226 28.25 -26.74 -0.28
N SER A 227 28.11 -26.46 1.02
CA SER A 227 27.56 -27.39 2.02
C SER A 227 28.34 -28.71 2.08
N GLU A 228 29.67 -28.62 2.05
CA GLU A 228 30.58 -29.76 2.03
C GLU A 228 31.30 -29.94 3.37
N ASN A 229 31.76 -31.16 3.64
CA ASN A 229 32.55 -31.46 4.83
C ASN A 229 33.97 -30.91 4.68
N VAL A 230 34.50 -30.28 5.73
CA VAL A 230 35.91 -29.84 5.78
C VAL A 230 36.72 -30.79 6.63
N VAL A 231 37.86 -31.24 6.10
CA VAL A 231 38.88 -31.97 6.86
C VAL A 231 39.96 -30.96 7.25
N ILE A 232 40.12 -30.71 8.54
CA ILE A 232 41.14 -29.80 9.07
C ILE A 232 42.17 -30.61 9.86
N PRO A 233 43.49 -30.37 9.70
CA PRO A 233 44.52 -31.04 10.48
C PRO A 233 44.37 -30.81 11.99
N GLU A 234 44.65 -31.85 12.77
CA GLU A 234 44.60 -31.82 14.23
C GLU A 234 45.57 -30.76 14.79
N GLY A 235 45.12 -29.97 15.76
CA GLY A 235 45.92 -28.93 16.43
C GLY A 235 45.91 -27.53 15.80
N ILE A 236 45.32 -27.36 14.60
CA ILE A 236 45.20 -26.03 13.94
C ILE A 236 43.97 -25.26 14.45
N VAL A 237 42.80 -25.91 14.51
CA VAL A 237 41.57 -25.36 15.08
C VAL A 237 41.38 -25.95 16.47
N LYS A 238 41.34 -25.10 17.50
CA LYS A 238 41.21 -25.49 18.91
C LYS A 238 39.77 -25.80 19.31
N GLU A 239 38.84 -24.96 18.86
CA GLU A 239 37.42 -25.10 19.21
C GLU A 239 36.55 -24.48 18.12
N ILE A 240 35.42 -25.13 17.84
CA ILE A 240 34.34 -24.61 17.00
C ILE A 240 33.17 -24.31 17.92
N LYS A 241 32.98 -23.03 18.28
CA LYS A 241 31.80 -22.62 19.05
C LYS A 241 30.71 -22.22 18.07
N LYS A 242 29.58 -22.92 18.10
CA LYS A 242 28.38 -22.50 17.40
C LYS A 242 27.70 -21.41 18.22
N SER A 243 27.40 -20.27 17.61
CA SER A 243 26.48 -19.30 18.19
C SER A 243 25.08 -19.88 18.08
N SER A 244 24.66 -20.71 19.02
CA SER A 244 23.27 -21.13 19.16
C SER A 244 22.56 -20.17 20.10
N THR A 245 21.65 -19.36 19.58
CA THR A 245 20.64 -18.72 20.43
C THR A 245 19.76 -19.83 21.00
N PRO A 246 19.62 -19.96 22.33
CA PRO A 246 18.72 -20.95 22.90
C PRO A 246 17.31 -20.79 22.33
N HIS A 247 16.60 -21.91 22.12
CA HIS A 247 15.17 -21.85 21.82
C HIS A 247 14.46 -21.14 23.00
N TYR A 248 13.79 -20.00 22.73
CA TYR A 248 13.27 -19.04 23.72
C TYR A 248 14.28 -18.15 24.47
N GLY A 249 15.55 -18.08 24.02
CA GLY A 249 16.53 -17.14 24.57
C GLY A 249 16.29 -15.68 24.17
N THR A 250 15.40 -15.44 23.21
CA THR A 250 15.00 -14.12 22.69
C THR A 250 13.47 -14.04 22.61
N LEU A 251 12.94 -12.82 22.58
CA LEU A 251 11.51 -12.58 22.35
C LEU A 251 11.06 -13.24 21.03
N ASP A 252 9.88 -13.86 21.02
CA ASP A 252 9.27 -14.39 19.81
C ASP A 252 8.81 -13.25 18.89
N SER A 253 9.58 -13.00 17.83
CA SER A 253 9.28 -11.95 16.85
C SER A 253 8.09 -12.28 15.94
N LEU A 254 7.63 -13.54 15.91
CA LEU A 254 6.54 -13.94 15.01
C LEU A 254 5.22 -13.25 15.39
N ASN A 255 4.95 -13.09 16.68
CA ASN A 255 3.73 -12.40 17.14
C ASN A 255 3.75 -10.92 16.77
N TYR A 256 4.90 -10.26 16.88
CA TYR A 256 5.07 -8.88 16.46
C TYR A 256 4.87 -8.72 14.94
N ILE A 257 5.44 -9.61 14.13
CA ILE A 257 5.28 -9.58 12.68
C ILE A 257 3.82 -9.83 12.26
N LYS A 258 3.14 -10.79 12.90
CA LYS A 258 1.70 -11.03 12.68
C LYS A 258 0.87 -9.79 13.02
N PHE A 259 1.21 -9.11 14.12
CA PHE A 259 0.57 -7.85 14.51
C PHE A 259 0.79 -6.77 13.43
N LEU A 260 2.03 -6.56 12.98
CA LEU A 260 2.34 -5.57 11.94
C LEU A 260 1.61 -5.86 10.61
N VAL A 261 1.52 -7.11 10.19
CA VAL A 261 0.78 -7.51 8.98
C VAL A 261 -0.71 -7.21 9.12
N ARG A 262 -1.31 -7.56 10.27
CA ARG A 262 -2.73 -7.29 10.54
C ARG A 262 -3.01 -5.79 10.63
N GLN A 263 -2.15 -5.04 11.29
CA GLN A 263 -2.24 -3.59 11.38
C GLN A 263 -2.14 -2.98 9.97
N PHE A 264 -1.20 -3.44 9.13
CA PHE A 264 -1.07 -2.97 7.75
C PHE A 264 -2.36 -3.17 6.94
N VAL A 265 -2.95 -4.36 6.97
CA VAL A 265 -4.20 -4.63 6.24
C VAL A 265 -5.35 -3.77 6.78
N THR A 266 -5.46 -3.65 8.10
CA THR A 266 -6.53 -2.84 8.73
C THR A 266 -6.37 -1.36 8.39
N SER A 267 -5.14 -0.84 8.45
CA SER A 267 -4.82 0.55 8.09
C SER A 267 -5.00 0.85 6.61
N CYS A 268 -4.94 -0.17 5.74
CA CYS A 268 -5.21 0.00 4.31
C CYS A 268 -6.69 0.19 3.97
N GLY A 269 -7.62 0.08 4.92
CA GLY A 269 -9.06 0.23 4.69
C GLY A 269 -9.73 -0.94 3.95
N ILE A 270 -8.96 -1.84 3.31
CA ILE A 270 -9.53 -3.03 2.64
C ILE A 270 -9.68 -4.18 3.63
N PRO A 271 -10.89 -4.70 3.84
CA PRO A 271 -11.09 -5.83 4.74
C PRO A 271 -10.37 -7.11 4.28
N GLU A 272 -9.88 -7.91 5.22
CA GLU A 272 -9.21 -9.19 4.97
C GLU A 272 -10.05 -10.15 4.10
N VAL A 273 -11.38 -10.14 4.28
CA VAL A 273 -12.32 -10.94 3.48
C VAL A 273 -12.26 -10.57 1.99
N ILE A 274 -12.11 -9.28 1.67
CA ILE A 274 -11.99 -8.78 0.29
C ILE A 274 -10.62 -9.10 -0.32
N MET A 275 -9.59 -9.15 0.52
CA MET A 275 -8.23 -9.56 0.15
C MET A 275 -8.08 -11.08 0.01
N GLY A 276 -9.06 -11.87 0.46
CA GLY A 276 -9.03 -13.33 0.40
C GLY A 276 -8.20 -13.97 1.53
N TRP A 277 -7.97 -13.24 2.62
CA TRP A 277 -7.22 -13.70 3.81
C TRP A 277 -8.12 -14.11 4.98
N GLY A 278 -9.44 -14.02 4.82
CA GLY A 278 -10.41 -14.35 5.87
C GLY A 278 -10.36 -15.82 6.29
N ALA A 279 -9.47 -16.16 7.22
CA ALA A 279 -9.58 -17.37 8.00
C ALA A 279 -10.67 -17.14 9.06
N GLU A 280 -11.65 -18.03 9.13
CA GLU A 280 -12.63 -18.12 10.24
C GLU A 280 -13.68 -16.99 10.36
N THR A 281 -13.99 -16.25 9.29
CA THR A 281 -15.11 -15.29 9.32
C THR A 281 -16.45 -15.97 9.02
N THR A 282 -17.47 -15.76 9.88
CA THR A 282 -18.83 -16.20 9.60
C THR A 282 -19.44 -15.42 8.42
N GLU A 283 -20.39 -16.03 7.71
CA GLU A 283 -21.08 -15.37 6.58
C GLU A 283 -21.74 -14.05 6.99
N ALA A 284 -22.39 -14.01 8.16
CA ALA A 284 -23.03 -12.80 8.67
C ALA A 284 -22.01 -11.67 8.92
N SER A 285 -20.86 -11.98 9.52
CA SER A 285 -19.77 -11.00 9.72
C SER A 285 -19.22 -10.51 8.39
N SER A 286 -18.99 -11.41 7.43
CA SER A 286 -18.50 -11.06 6.09
C SER A 286 -19.45 -10.14 5.34
N LYS A 287 -20.77 -10.31 5.49
CA LYS A 287 -21.78 -9.45 4.87
C LYS A 287 -21.78 -8.02 5.46
N ILE A 288 -21.63 -7.89 6.78
CA ILE A 288 -21.53 -6.56 7.43
C ILE A 288 -20.26 -5.83 6.97
N ILE A 289 -19.13 -6.55 6.97
CA ILE A 289 -17.84 -6.02 6.50
C ILE A 289 -17.92 -5.60 5.04
N TYR A 290 -18.58 -6.39 4.20
CA TYR A 290 -18.80 -6.05 2.80
C TYR A 290 -19.62 -4.77 2.62
N LEU A 291 -20.69 -4.61 3.41
CA LEU A 291 -21.53 -3.42 3.34
C LEU A 291 -20.77 -2.15 3.73
N ALA A 292 -19.95 -2.22 4.79
CA ALA A 292 -19.10 -1.10 5.19
C ALA A 292 -18.10 -0.73 4.07
N PHE A 293 -17.49 -1.73 3.44
CA PHE A 293 -16.57 -1.52 2.33
C PHE A 293 -17.27 -1.00 1.06
N GLN A 294 -18.51 -1.40 0.81
CA GLN A 294 -19.30 -0.89 -0.31
C GLN A 294 -19.47 0.62 -0.23
N GLN A 295 -19.77 1.17 0.95
CA GLN A 295 -19.95 2.61 1.15
C GLN A 295 -18.67 3.40 0.78
N GLU A 296 -17.50 2.90 1.17
CA GLU A 296 -16.22 3.53 0.84
C GLU A 296 -15.95 3.55 -0.67
N ILE A 297 -16.22 2.44 -1.36
CA ILE A 297 -16.03 2.35 -2.81
C ILE A 297 -17.04 3.22 -3.56
N GLU A 298 -18.30 3.29 -3.11
CA GLU A 298 -19.32 4.14 -3.72
C GLU A 298 -18.95 5.62 -3.60
N ASP A 299 -18.42 6.06 -2.45
CA ASP A 299 -17.91 7.42 -2.27
C ASP A 299 -16.77 7.74 -3.25
N MET A 300 -15.81 6.80 -3.41
CA MET A 300 -14.76 6.93 -4.43
C MET A 300 -15.33 6.99 -5.86
N GLN A 301 -16.39 6.23 -6.15
CA GLN A 301 -17.04 6.24 -7.47
C GLN A 301 -17.70 7.60 -7.74
N ILE A 302 -18.49 8.10 -6.79
CA ILE A 302 -19.16 9.41 -6.87
C ILE A 302 -18.13 10.52 -7.07
N TYR A 303 -17.06 10.55 -6.28
CA TYR A 303 -15.99 11.53 -6.44
C TYR A 303 -15.42 11.52 -7.87
N ASN A 304 -15.14 10.34 -8.43
CA ASN A 304 -14.60 10.23 -9.78
C ASN A 304 -15.63 10.66 -10.85
N GLU A 305 -16.91 10.33 -10.67
CA GLU A 305 -18.00 10.75 -11.56
C GLU A 305 -18.15 12.29 -11.57
N GLU A 306 -18.12 12.92 -10.40
CA GLU A 306 -18.17 14.37 -10.25
C GLU A 306 -16.96 15.05 -10.90
N MET A 307 -15.75 14.53 -10.71
CA MET A 307 -14.55 15.08 -11.34
C MET A 307 -14.60 14.97 -12.86
N ILE A 308 -15.09 13.84 -13.39
CA ILE A 308 -15.26 13.63 -14.83
C ILE A 308 -16.31 14.60 -15.38
N LYS A 309 -17.44 14.79 -14.69
CA LYS A 309 -18.46 15.75 -15.07
C LYS A 309 -17.93 17.20 -15.05
N ASN A 310 -17.30 17.60 -13.95
CA ASN A 310 -16.86 18.98 -13.74
C ASN A 310 -15.73 19.41 -14.68
N GLN A 311 -14.82 18.50 -15.03
CA GLN A 311 -13.64 18.85 -15.83
C GLN A 311 -13.76 18.45 -17.31
N LEU A 312 -14.53 17.40 -17.62
CA LEU A 312 -14.67 16.91 -18.99
C LEU A 312 -16.04 17.18 -19.60
N ASP A 313 -17.03 17.61 -18.81
CA ASP A 313 -18.44 17.78 -19.23
C ASP A 313 -19.03 16.46 -19.78
N ILE A 314 -18.72 15.35 -19.10
CA ILE A 314 -19.23 14.01 -19.42
C ILE A 314 -19.86 13.44 -18.16
N GLU A 315 -21.17 13.19 -18.19
CA GLU A 315 -21.88 12.53 -17.10
C GLU A 315 -21.89 11.02 -17.30
N ILE A 316 -21.38 10.30 -16.30
CA ILE A 316 -21.27 8.84 -16.27
C ILE A 316 -21.69 8.31 -14.90
N GLU A 317 -21.97 7.02 -14.83
CA GLU A 317 -22.21 6.25 -13.61
C GLU A 317 -21.30 5.02 -13.63
N LEU A 318 -20.49 4.84 -12.58
CA LEU A 318 -19.61 3.70 -12.40
C LEU A 318 -20.40 2.56 -11.77
N GLU A 319 -20.34 1.38 -12.39
CA GLU A 319 -21.08 0.24 -11.85
C GLU A 319 -20.36 -0.38 -10.65
N PHE A 320 -21.07 -0.55 -9.54
CA PHE A 320 -20.55 -1.28 -8.39
C PHE A 320 -20.46 -2.80 -8.67
N PRO A 321 -19.34 -3.50 -8.43
CA PRO A 321 -19.09 -4.88 -8.85
C PRO A 321 -20.16 -5.94 -8.48
N ALA A 322 -20.76 -5.89 -7.29
CA ALA A 322 -21.92 -6.70 -6.90
C ALA A 322 -22.49 -6.21 -5.56
N SER A 323 -23.79 -5.92 -5.43
CA SER A 323 -24.38 -5.61 -4.11
C SER A 323 -24.80 -6.90 -3.40
N ILE A 324 -24.41 -7.07 -2.14
CA ILE A 324 -24.83 -8.21 -1.30
C ILE A 324 -26.18 -7.93 -0.61
N GLU A 325 -26.71 -6.71 -0.68
CA GLU A 325 -27.96 -6.33 -0.01
C GLU A 325 -29.16 -7.21 -0.38
N GLU A 326 -29.27 -7.61 -1.65
CA GLU A 326 -30.38 -8.47 -2.08
C GLU A 326 -30.31 -9.85 -1.44
N SER A 327 -29.11 -10.41 -1.30
CA SER A 327 -28.90 -11.68 -0.61
C SER A 327 -29.18 -11.57 0.89
N LEU A 328 -28.79 -10.45 1.53
CA LEU A 328 -29.12 -10.14 2.92
C LEU A 328 -30.63 -10.07 3.16
N LYS A 329 -31.38 -9.39 2.29
CA LYS A 329 -32.84 -9.29 2.36
C LYS A 329 -33.52 -10.65 2.16
N GLN A 330 -32.96 -11.51 1.30
CA GLN A 330 -33.48 -12.87 1.10
C GLN A 330 -33.25 -13.77 2.31
N ASP A 331 -32.08 -13.71 2.96
CA ASP A 331 -31.80 -14.53 4.14
C ASP A 331 -32.60 -14.09 5.35
N GLN A 332 -32.77 -12.78 5.58
CA GLN A 332 -33.69 -12.26 6.62
C GLN A 332 -35.13 -12.74 6.43
N LYS A 333 -35.58 -12.95 5.18
CA LYS A 333 -36.91 -13.51 4.88
C LYS A 333 -36.96 -15.02 5.18
N LYS A 334 -35.90 -15.77 4.89
CA LYS A 334 -35.80 -17.19 5.23
C LYS A 334 -35.79 -17.42 6.75
N ASP A 335 -35.02 -16.63 7.50
CA ASP A 335 -34.95 -16.73 8.96
C ASP A 335 -36.31 -16.43 9.61
N LYS A 336 -37.03 -15.39 9.13
CA LYS A 336 -38.40 -15.10 9.58
C LYS A 336 -39.41 -16.19 9.20
N GLY A 337 -39.16 -16.94 8.12
CA GLY A 337 -39.96 -18.10 7.74
C GLY A 337 -39.76 -19.30 8.68
N GLN A 338 -38.51 -19.60 9.04
CA GLN A 338 -38.19 -20.68 9.98
C GLN A 338 -38.70 -20.41 11.40
N ILE A 339 -38.65 -19.16 11.88
CA ILE A 339 -39.22 -18.77 13.18
C ILE A 339 -40.76 -18.95 13.21
N LYS A 340 -41.44 -18.80 12.07
CA LYS A 340 -42.88 -19.09 11.98
C LYS A 340 -43.15 -20.59 12.03
N GLU A 341 -42.36 -21.42 11.36
CA GLU A 341 -42.51 -22.89 11.38
C GLU A 341 -42.23 -23.49 12.77
N LEU A 342 -41.26 -22.95 13.51
CA LEU A 342 -40.94 -23.36 14.89
C LEU A 342 -42.07 -23.02 15.87
N ASN A 343 -42.83 -21.95 15.64
CA ASN A 343 -43.97 -21.56 16.49
C ASN A 343 -45.30 -22.21 16.10
N THR A 344 -45.37 -22.95 14.98
CA THR A 344 -46.60 -23.63 14.53
C THR A 344 -46.65 -25.13 14.84
N ASN A 345 -45.60 -25.70 15.44
CA ASN A 345 -45.64 -27.07 15.95
C ASN A 345 -45.97 -27.05 17.45
N PRO A 346 -47.25 -27.20 17.86
CA PRO A 346 -47.54 -27.47 19.25
C PRO A 346 -46.86 -28.80 19.62
N VAL A 347 -46.01 -28.75 20.64
CA VAL A 347 -45.50 -29.94 21.33
C VAL A 347 -46.73 -30.76 21.72
N LYS A 348 -46.91 -31.92 21.06
CA LYS A 348 -47.87 -32.93 21.52
C LYS A 348 -47.25 -33.59 22.75
N ASP A 349 -47.46 -32.98 23.91
CA ASP A 349 -47.34 -33.68 25.18
C ASP A 349 -48.45 -34.74 25.25
N GLY A 350 -48.09 -35.89 25.83
CA GLY A 350 -48.83 -37.17 25.78
C GLY A 350 -50.15 -37.23 26.51
#